data_AF-A0A3S4JXC6-F1
#
_entry.id   AF-A0A3S4JXC6-F1
#
_cell.length_a   1.000
_cell.length_b   1.000
_cell.length_c   1.000
_cell.angle_alpha   90.00
_cell.angle_beta   90.00
_cell.angle_gamma   90.00
#
_symmetry.space_group_name_H-M   'P 1'
#
loop_
_entity.id
_entity.type
_entity.pdbx_description
1 polymer ?
#
loop_
_entity_poly.entity_id
_entity_poly.type
_entity_poly.pdbx_seq_one_letter_code
_entity_poly.pdbx_strand_id
1 'polypeptide(L)' 'MDIQLSIATPESVADWLPLFTAYLDFYRVSQPPEACREYLSERLRRRQAVAFLAAAAIRLSASR' A
#
# COMPACT_ATOMS: atom_id res chain seq x y z
N MET A 1 -2.22 -8.08 -18.99
CA MET A 1 -1.63 -7.20 -17.96
C MET A 1 -1.20 -8.13 -16.85
N ASP A 2 0.10 -8.32 -16.69
CA ASP A 2 0.63 -9.24 -15.68
C ASP A 2 0.59 -8.50 -14.33
N ILE A 3 -0.17 -9.06 -13.38
CA ILE A 3 -0.30 -8.52 -12.03
C ILE A 3 0.56 -9.39 -11.11
N GLN A 4 1.50 -8.75 -10.43
CA GLN A 4 2.30 -9.40 -9.40
C GLN A 4 1.66 -9.15 -8.04
N LEU A 5 1.45 -10.23 -7.28
CA LEU A 5 0.98 -10.17 -5.91
C LEU A 5 2.14 -10.36 -4.93
N SER A 6 2.19 -9.56 -3.88
CA SER A 6 3.11 -9.71 -2.76
C SER A 6 2.38 -9.51 -1.43
N ILE A 7 2.93 -10.10 -0.37
CA ILE A 7 2.45 -9.86 1.00
C ILE A 7 3.17 -8.63 1.55
N ALA A 8 2.43 -7.69 2.11
CA ALA A 8 3.00 -6.50 2.74
C ALA A 8 3.73 -6.87 4.03
N THR A 9 4.89 -6.25 4.24
CA THR A 9 5.64 -6.29 5.50
C THR A 9 5.60 -4.90 6.16
N PRO A 10 5.93 -4.78 7.47
CA PRO A 10 6.04 -3.46 8.12
C PRO A 10 6.97 -2.50 7.37
N GLU A 11 8.04 -3.01 6.77
CA GLU A 11 9.04 -2.23 6.03
C GLU A 11 8.46 -1.69 4.71
N SER A 12 7.56 -2.44 4.08
CA SER A 12 6.91 -2.05 2.81
C SER A 12 5.88 -0.92 2.95
N VAL A 13 5.44 -0.58 4.17
CA VAL A 13 4.32 0.36 4.41
C VAL A 13 4.55 1.72 3.74
N ALA A 14 5.79 2.22 3.74
CA ALA A 14 6.10 3.51 3.13
C ALA A 14 5.80 3.55 1.63
N ASP A 15 5.99 2.42 0.93
CA ASP A 15 5.88 2.33 -0.53
C ASP A 15 4.43 2.45 -1.02
N TRP A 16 3.46 2.00 -0.20
CA TRP A 16 2.03 2.01 -0.54
C TRP A 16 1.19 2.89 0.38
N LEU A 17 1.80 3.62 1.32
CA LEU A 17 1.11 4.58 2.18
C LEU A 17 0.26 5.57 1.37
N PRO A 18 0.72 6.14 0.23
CA PRO A 18 -0.10 7.04 -0.58
C PRO A 18 -1.41 6.39 -1.07
N LEU A 19 -1.38 5.09 -1.41
CA LEU A 19 -2.56 4.34 -1.82
C LEU A 19 -3.54 4.20 -0.65
N PHE A 20 -3.03 3.92 0.56
CA PHE A 20 -3.86 3.81 1.74
C PHE A 20 -4.48 5.15 2.16
N THR A 21 -3.73 6.25 2.08
CA THR A 21 -4.26 7.58 2.39
C THR A 21 -5.29 8.02 1.35
N ALA A 22 -5.11 7.68 0.06
CA ALA A 22 -6.12 7.90 -0.96
C ALA A 22 -7.39 7.08 -0.72
N TYR A 23 -7.24 5.83 -0.23
CA TYR A 23 -8.37 5.02 0.22
C TYR A 23 -9.13 5.71 1.37
N LEU A 24 -8.44 6.26 2.38
CA LEU A 24 -9.10 6.99 3.46
C LEU A 24 -9.81 8.25 2.97
N ASP A 25 -9.16 9.02 2.08
CA ASP A 25 -9.74 10.22 1.48
C ASP A 25 -11.03 9.91 0.68
N PHE A 26 -11.03 8.80 -0.08
CA PHE A 26 -12.23 8.32 -0.77
C PHE A 26 -13.41 8.08 0.19
N TYR A 27 -13.13 7.57 1.39
CA TYR A 27 -14.13 7.39 2.45
C TYR A 27 -14.33 8.64 3.33
N ARG A 28 -13.72 9.78 2.97
CA ARG A 28 -13.76 11.05 3.71
C ARG A 28 -13.27 10.93 5.16
N VAL A 29 -12.30 10.05 5.38
CA VAL A 29 -11.64 9.85 6.68
C VAL A 29 -10.34 10.65 6.69
N SER A 30 -10.25 11.64 7.57
CA SER A 30 -9.03 12.45 7.75
C SER A 30 -8.12 11.83 8.81
N GLN A 31 -6.93 11.41 8.41
CA GLN A 31 -5.87 10.95 9.31
C GLN A 31 -4.52 11.46 8.83
N PRO A 32 -3.62 11.88 9.74
CA PRO A 32 -2.27 12.28 9.33
C PRO A 32 -1.50 11.06 8.79
N PRO A 33 -0.73 11.21 7.68
CA PRO A 33 0.00 10.11 7.07
C PRO A 33 0.93 9.36 8.05
N GLU A 34 1.53 10.07 8.99
CA GLU A 34 2.41 9.51 10.01
C GLU A 34 1.67 8.54 10.93
N ALA A 35 0.46 8.90 11.37
CA ALA A 35 -0.38 8.01 12.20
C ALA A 35 -0.85 6.78 11.41
N CYS A 36 -1.18 6.94 10.12
CA CYS A 36 -1.50 5.82 9.24
C CYS A 36 -0.31 4.86 9.11
N ARG A 37 0.90 5.39 8.88
CA ARG A 37 2.13 4.60 8.78
C ARG A 37 2.39 3.81 10.06
N GLU A 38 2.32 4.46 11.22
CA GLU A 38 2.53 3.81 12.52
C GLU A 38 1.49 2.72 12.76
N TYR A 39 0.21 3.03 12.55
CA TYR A 39 -0.89 2.09 12.72
C TYR A 39 -0.70 0.83 11.89
N LEU A 40 -0.46 0.98 10.58
CA LEU A 40 -0.29 -0.15 9.66
C LEU A 40 0.96 -0.97 10.01
N SER A 41 2.08 -0.30 10.30
CA SER A 41 3.33 -0.96 10.66
C SER A 41 3.17 -1.82 11.92
N GLU A 42 2.50 -1.31 12.95
CA GLU A 42 2.22 -2.06 14.18
C GLU A 42 1.31 -3.27 13.92
N ARG A 43 0.25 -3.11 13.13
CA ARG A 43 -0.69 -4.21 12.82
C ARG A 43 0.00 -5.34 12.07
N LEU A 44 0.85 -5.02 11.09
CA LEU A 44 1.63 -6.02 10.36
C LEU A 44 2.67 -6.68 11.26
N ARG A 45 3.40 -5.90 12.07
CA ARG A 45 4.43 -6.41 12.99
C ARG A 45 3.85 -7.38 14.01
N ARG A 46 2.68 -7.06 14.57
CA ARG A 46 1.98 -7.89 15.56
C ARG A 46 1.14 -9.01 14.94
N ARG A 47 1.18 -9.17 13.61
CA ARG A 47 0.39 -10.17 12.86
C ARG A 47 -1.12 -10.05 13.12
N GLN A 48 -1.60 -8.82 13.34
CA GLN A 48 -3.01 -8.52 13.56
C GLN A 48 -3.74 -8.21 12.24
N ALA A 49 -2.99 -8.03 11.16
CA ALA A 49 -3.50 -7.88 9.81
C ALA A 49 -2.56 -8.56 8.81
N VAL A 50 -3.12 -8.94 7.67
CA VAL A 50 -2.38 -9.37 6.47
C VAL A 50 -2.88 -8.52 5.32
N ALA A 51 -1.96 -7.86 4.61
CA ALA A 51 -2.29 -7.09 3.43
C ALA A 51 -1.57 -7.66 2.20
N PHE A 52 -2.27 -7.69 1.08
CA PHE A 52 -1.74 -8.11 -0.21
C PHE A 52 -1.62 -6.88 -1.11
N LEU A 53 -0.48 -6.72 -1.77
CA LEU A 53 -0.23 -5.66 -2.73
C LEU A 53 -0.28 -6.23 -4.14
N ALA A 54 -1.06 -5.58 -5.01
CA ALA A 54 -1.15 -5.90 -6.42
C ALA A 54 -0.43 -4.82 -7.23
N ALA A 55 0.66 -5.18 -7.89
CA ALA A 55 1.40 -4.30 -8.78
C ALA A 55 1.14 -4.71 -10.24
N ALA A 56 0.68 -3.77 -11.06
CA ALA A 56 0.60 -3.96 -12.50
C ALA A 56 1.93 -3.55 -13.14
N ALA A 57 2.57 -4.46 -13.90
CA ALA A 57 3.73 -4.07 -14.69
C ALA A 57 3.28 -3.13 -15.82
N ILE A 58 3.72 -1.87 -15.79
CA ILE A 58 3.53 -0.96 -16.92
C ILE A 58 4.49 -1.42 -18.02
N ARG A 59 3.95 -2.11 -19.04
CA ARG A 59 4.70 -2.32 -20.30
C ARG A 59 4.76 -0.97 -21.01
N LEU A 60 5.92 -0.31 -20.93
CA LEU A 60 6.23 0.79 -21.83
C LEU A 60 6.44 0.21 -23.23
N SER A 61 5.47 0.40 -24.12
CA SER A 61 5.64 0.14 -25.54
C SER A 61 6.61 1.19 -26.09
N ALA A 62 7.84 0.77 -26.41
CA ALA A 62 8.78 1.60 -27.15
C ALA A 62 8.26 1.77 -28.59
N SER A 63 7.81 2.97 -28.94
CA SER A 63 7.61 3.36 -30.33
C SER A 63 8.98 3.43 -31.02
N ARG A 64 9.19 2.59 -32.05
CA ARG A 64 10.25 2.78 -33.04
C ARG A 64 9.79 3.74 -34.12
#